data_AF-A0A418PW08-F1
#
_entry.id   AF-A0A418PW08-F1
#
_cell.length_a   1.000
_cell.length_b   1.000
_cell.length_c   1.000
_cell.angle_alpha   90.00
_cell.angle_beta   90.00
_cell.angle_gamma   90.00
#
_symmetry.space_group_name_H-M   'P 1'
#
loop_
_entity.id
_entity.type
_entity.pdbx_description
1 polymer ?
#
loop_
_entity_poly.entity_id
_entity_poly.type
_entity_poly.pdbx_seq_one_letter_code
_entity_poly.pdbx_strand_id
1 'polypeptide(L)'
;MLKFFRKIRQKLLEENRVTRYLTYALGEIALVMIGILLALQVNTWNENRKARVFEKEILSLIDQNLQRDSALLSEELFKAKQAIELTDRLLEQIALKNYSDSLNFWMGKIISFERFKSQSSAFEVLKAKGIENITDKELQLAFISYYDVNLFEAYQSLDDVEFSFNTDWLPVIKAEFSDFKWMDYCQPVNSKTFFEKPSNIVLFRIYQDNREGTVRTVESALLKISEIRSLTKTHLR
;
A
#
# COMPACT_ATOMS: atom_id res chain seq x y z
N MET A 1 -48.28 0.49 -31.39
CA MET A 1 -47.64 -0.27 -32.48
C MET A 1 -48.20 -1.68 -32.63
N LEU A 2 -48.24 -2.52 -31.59
CA LEU A 2 -48.77 -3.90 -31.65
C LEU A 2 -50.16 -4.05 -32.30
N LYS A 3 -51.11 -3.15 -32.04
CA LYS A 3 -52.47 -3.21 -32.64
C LYS A 3 -52.50 -2.89 -34.14
N PHE A 4 -51.56 -2.09 -34.63
CA PHE A 4 -51.47 -1.69 -36.05
C PHE A 4 -50.83 -2.81 -36.88
N PHE A 5 -49.71 -3.36 -36.41
CA PHE A 5 -49.06 -4.52 -37.02
C PHE A 5 -49.95 -5.78 -36.95
N ARG A 6 -50.75 -5.94 -35.90
CA ARG A 6 -51.73 -7.04 -35.78
C ARG A 6 -52.84 -6.96 -36.84
N LYS A 7 -53.38 -5.76 -37.12
CA LYS A 7 -54.41 -5.57 -38.16
C LYS A 7 -53.87 -5.87 -39.57
N ILE A 8 -52.63 -5.50 -39.86
CA ILE A 8 -51.98 -5.78 -41.14
C ILE A 8 -51.74 -7.29 -41.32
N ARG A 9 -51.31 -7.99 -40.24
CA ARG A 9 -51.12 -9.46 -40.26
C ARG A 9 -52.42 -10.22 -40.52
N GLN A 10 -53.54 -9.81 -39.91
CA GLN A 10 -54.84 -10.43 -40.17
C GLN A 10 -55.28 -10.28 -41.62
N LYS A 11 -55.11 -9.08 -42.21
CA LYS A 11 -55.47 -8.81 -43.61
C LYS A 11 -54.64 -9.59 -44.63
N LEU A 12 -53.35 -9.82 -44.36
CA LEU A 12 -52.45 -10.56 -45.26
C LEU A 12 -52.66 -12.08 -45.23
N LEU A 13 -53.16 -12.62 -44.10
CA LEU A 13 -53.55 -14.02 -43.96
C LEU A 13 -54.87 -14.32 -44.69
N GLU A 14 -55.84 -13.38 -44.67
CA GLU A 14 -57.10 -13.49 -45.42
C GLU A 14 -56.90 -13.51 -46.95
N GLU A 15 -55.82 -12.90 -47.46
CA GLU A 15 -55.52 -12.84 -48.91
C GLU A 15 -54.70 -14.05 -49.46
N ASN A 16 -54.46 -15.12 -48.70
CA ASN A 16 -53.64 -16.28 -49.11
C ASN A 16 -52.17 -15.93 -49.48
N ARG A 17 -51.64 -14.79 -49.01
CA ARG A 17 -50.29 -14.28 -49.35
C ARG A 17 -49.22 -14.65 -48.32
N VAL A 18 -49.01 -15.95 -48.11
CA VAL A 18 -48.09 -16.50 -47.10
C VAL A 18 -46.66 -15.93 -47.22
N THR A 19 -46.15 -15.75 -48.44
CA THR A 19 -44.81 -15.21 -48.69
C THR A 19 -44.67 -13.75 -48.23
N ARG A 20 -45.71 -12.92 -48.38
CA ARG A 20 -45.69 -11.52 -47.89
C ARG A 20 -45.87 -11.44 -46.38
N TYR A 21 -46.58 -12.40 -45.79
CA TYR A 21 -46.71 -12.51 -44.34
C TYR A 21 -45.36 -12.84 -43.68
N LEU A 22 -44.60 -13.80 -44.25
CA LEU A 22 -43.30 -14.20 -43.73
C LEU A 22 -42.27 -13.06 -43.76
N THR A 23 -42.19 -12.30 -44.87
CA THR A 23 -41.26 -11.15 -44.97
C THR A 23 -41.61 -10.04 -43.97
N TYR A 24 -42.90 -9.82 -43.70
CA TYR A 24 -43.35 -8.81 -42.74
C TYR A 24 -43.09 -9.23 -41.29
N ALA A 25 -43.32 -10.51 -40.96
CA ALA A 25 -43.01 -11.06 -39.64
C ALA A 25 -41.49 -11.04 -39.35
N LEU A 26 -40.65 -11.34 -40.36
CA LEU A 26 -39.20 -11.21 -40.26
C LEU A 26 -38.76 -9.75 -40.03
N GLY A 27 -39.39 -8.80 -40.72
CA GLY A 27 -39.14 -7.37 -40.50
C GLY A 27 -39.48 -6.91 -39.08
N GLU A 28 -40.58 -7.42 -38.51
CA GLU A 28 -40.98 -7.10 -37.13
C GLU A 28 -40.03 -7.70 -36.09
N ILE A 29 -39.60 -8.95 -36.27
CA ILE A 29 -38.58 -9.58 -35.41
C ILE A 29 -37.26 -8.80 -35.50
N ALA A 30 -36.81 -8.43 -36.71
CA ALA A 30 -35.61 -7.63 -36.90
C ALA A 30 -35.70 -6.26 -36.18
N LEU A 31 -36.85 -5.59 -36.26
CA LEU A 31 -37.06 -4.30 -35.61
C LEU A 31 -37.07 -4.41 -34.07
N VAL A 32 -37.69 -5.47 -33.52
CA VAL A 32 -37.62 -5.77 -32.08
C VAL A 32 -36.19 -6.09 -31.65
N MET A 33 -35.46 -6.89 -32.42
CA MET A 33 -34.06 -7.21 -32.13
C MET A 33 -33.18 -5.94 -32.11
N ILE A 34 -33.34 -5.04 -33.09
CA ILE A 34 -32.62 -3.75 -33.11
C ILE A 34 -32.95 -2.93 -31.86
N GLY A 35 -34.23 -2.89 -31.44
CA GLY A 35 -34.64 -2.21 -30.21
C GLY A 35 -33.95 -2.75 -28.96
N ILE A 36 -33.90 -4.09 -28.82
CA ILE A 36 -33.22 -4.75 -27.69
C ILE A 36 -31.70 -4.48 -27.73
N LEU A 37 -31.08 -4.58 -28.90
CA LEU A 37 -29.64 -4.31 -29.06
C LEU A 37 -29.29 -2.87 -28.72
N LEU A 38 -30.10 -1.89 -29.15
CA LEU A 38 -29.90 -0.49 -28.80
C LEU A 38 -30.06 -0.26 -27.29
N ALA A 39 -31.07 -0.87 -26.66
CA ALA A 39 -31.25 -0.79 -25.22
C ALA A 39 -30.05 -1.37 -24.45
N LEU A 40 -29.55 -2.54 -24.88
CA LEU A 40 -28.35 -3.16 -24.32
C LEU A 40 -27.13 -2.27 -24.51
N GLN A 41 -26.91 -1.72 -25.71
CA GLN A 41 -25.78 -0.84 -25.99
C GLN A 41 -25.80 0.43 -25.13
N VAL A 42 -26.95 1.07 -24.97
CA VAL A 42 -27.10 2.25 -24.09
C VAL A 42 -26.80 1.88 -22.64
N ASN A 43 -27.27 0.72 -22.16
CA ASN A 43 -26.97 0.26 -20.81
C ASN A 43 -25.48 0.00 -20.60
N THR A 44 -24.84 -0.75 -21.49
CA THR A 44 -23.39 -1.05 -21.45
C THR A 44 -22.56 0.24 -21.55
N TRP A 45 -22.97 1.21 -22.35
CA TRP A 45 -22.28 2.51 -22.43
C TRP A 45 -22.36 3.28 -21.10
N ASN A 46 -23.53 3.29 -20.46
CA ASN A 46 -23.72 3.92 -19.15
C ASN A 46 -22.90 3.22 -18.05
N GLU A 47 -22.86 1.89 -18.05
CA GLU A 47 -22.03 1.09 -17.12
C GLU A 47 -20.55 1.39 -17.31
N ASN A 48 -20.04 1.37 -18.55
CA ASN A 48 -18.66 1.70 -18.86
C ASN A 48 -18.30 3.14 -18.45
N ARG A 49 -19.22 4.10 -18.62
CA ARG A 49 -19.03 5.47 -18.14
C ARG A 49 -18.88 5.51 -16.61
N LYS A 50 -19.75 4.83 -15.87
CA LYS A 50 -19.69 4.78 -14.40
C LYS A 50 -18.42 4.10 -13.91
N ALA A 51 -17.99 3.01 -14.55
CA ALA A 51 -16.75 2.32 -14.23
C ALA A 51 -15.53 3.24 -14.41
N ARG A 52 -15.44 3.98 -15.52
CA ARG A 52 -14.35 4.95 -15.76
C ARG A 52 -14.33 6.11 -14.76
N VAL A 53 -15.49 6.60 -14.35
CA VAL A 53 -15.58 7.65 -13.32
C VAL A 53 -15.07 7.12 -11.99
N PHE A 54 -15.53 5.93 -11.59
CA PHE A 54 -15.09 5.27 -10.38
C PHE A 54 -13.57 5.00 -10.39
N GLU A 55 -13.03 4.47 -11.50
CA GLU A 55 -11.60 4.23 -11.68
C GLU A 55 -10.79 5.52 -11.47
N LYS A 56 -11.17 6.64 -12.09
CA LYS A 56 -10.45 7.91 -11.91
C LYS A 56 -10.51 8.43 -10.46
N GLU A 57 -11.68 8.37 -9.84
CA GLU A 57 -11.87 8.80 -8.46
C GLU A 57 -11.04 7.95 -7.49
N ILE A 58 -11.10 6.62 -7.63
CA ILE A 58 -10.40 5.72 -6.72
C ILE A 58 -8.88 5.80 -6.91
N LEU A 59 -8.39 5.92 -8.15
CA LEU A 59 -6.97 6.12 -8.44
C LEU A 59 -6.45 7.43 -7.85
N SER A 60 -7.24 8.51 -7.92
CA SER A 60 -6.87 9.79 -7.30
C SER A 60 -6.77 9.68 -5.77
N LEU A 61 -7.71 8.99 -5.12
CA LEU A 61 -7.67 8.77 -3.68
C LEU A 61 -6.49 7.87 -3.26
N ILE A 62 -6.20 6.83 -4.04
CA ILE A 62 -5.05 5.97 -3.79
C ILE A 62 -3.75 6.74 -3.97
N ASP A 63 -3.59 7.58 -5.00
CA ASP A 63 -2.37 8.40 -5.16
C ASP A 63 -2.14 9.33 -3.95
N GLN A 64 -3.21 9.94 -3.42
CA GLN A 64 -3.12 10.77 -2.21
C GLN A 64 -2.68 9.96 -0.98
N ASN A 65 -3.24 8.77 -0.79
CA ASN A 65 -2.84 7.85 0.27
C ASN A 65 -1.36 7.47 0.14
N LEU A 66 -0.94 7.06 -1.05
CA LEU A 66 0.43 6.66 -1.34
C LEU A 66 1.43 7.82 -1.20
N GLN A 67 1.03 9.05 -1.51
CA GLN A 67 1.86 10.22 -1.27
C GLN A 67 2.12 10.42 0.22
N ARG A 68 1.09 10.25 1.07
CA ARG A 68 1.23 10.34 2.51
C ARG A 68 2.09 9.20 3.05
N ASP A 69 1.82 7.98 2.61
CA ASP A 69 2.56 6.80 3.04
C ASP A 69 4.04 6.91 2.66
N SER A 70 4.35 7.41 1.47
CA SER A 70 5.73 7.68 1.03
C SER A 70 6.44 8.69 1.93
N ALA A 71 5.76 9.76 2.35
CA ALA A 71 6.35 10.76 3.24
C ALA A 71 6.67 10.15 4.62
N LEU A 72 5.72 9.41 5.20
CA LEU A 72 5.89 8.77 6.50
C LEU A 72 6.98 7.69 6.48
N LEU A 73 6.97 6.80 5.48
CA LEU A 73 8.00 5.78 5.30
C LEU A 73 9.39 6.40 5.10
N SER A 74 9.48 7.53 4.39
CA SER A 74 10.76 8.23 4.21
C SER A 74 11.30 8.81 5.53
N GLU A 75 10.42 9.27 6.41
CA GLU A 75 10.80 9.75 7.74
C GLU A 75 11.33 8.59 8.60
N GLU A 76 10.61 7.46 8.62
CA GLU A 76 11.04 6.27 9.37
C GLU A 76 12.34 5.69 8.80
N LEU A 77 12.49 5.65 7.47
CA LEU A 77 13.73 5.24 6.81
C LEU A 77 14.92 6.12 7.24
N PHE A 78 14.71 7.43 7.34
CA PHE A 78 15.75 8.35 7.78
C PHE A 78 16.17 8.07 9.23
N LYS A 79 15.21 7.83 10.13
CA LYS A 79 15.47 7.46 11.53
C LYS A 79 16.26 6.15 11.63
N ALA A 80 15.83 5.12 10.90
CA ALA A 80 16.51 3.83 10.89
C ALA A 80 17.96 3.94 10.39
N LYS A 81 18.20 4.65 9.28
CA LYS A 81 19.55 4.90 8.76
C LYS A 81 20.42 5.69 9.72
N GLN A 82 19.85 6.72 10.37
CA GLN A 82 20.57 7.49 11.38
C GLN A 82 20.96 6.63 12.58
N ALA A 83 20.07 5.76 13.05
CA ALA A 83 20.38 4.85 14.16
C ALA A 83 21.49 3.84 13.80
N ILE A 84 21.53 3.33 12.57
CA ILE A 84 22.60 2.47 12.06
C ILE A 84 23.94 3.23 12.09
N GLU A 85 23.99 4.43 11.48
CA GLU A 85 25.21 5.25 11.45
C GLU A 85 25.72 5.58 12.87
N LEU A 86 24.81 5.95 13.77
CA LEU A 86 25.16 6.25 15.16
C LEU A 86 25.64 4.99 15.89
N THR A 87 25.12 3.81 15.56
CA THR A 87 25.60 2.54 16.14
C THR A 87 27.04 2.26 15.73
N ASP A 88 27.38 2.44 14.44
CA ASP A 88 28.76 2.28 13.96
C ASP A 88 29.72 3.22 14.70
N ARG A 89 29.35 4.50 14.82
CA ARG A 89 30.14 5.51 15.52
C ARG A 89 30.26 5.21 17.01
N LEU A 90 29.17 4.75 17.65
CA LEU A 90 29.18 4.35 19.06
C LEU A 90 30.14 3.18 19.28
N LEU A 91 30.10 2.15 18.43
CA LEU A 91 30.99 0.99 18.52
C LEU A 91 32.46 1.37 18.28
N GLU A 92 32.74 2.32 17.39
CA GLU A 92 34.08 2.88 17.19
C GLU A 92 34.60 3.58 18.46
N GLN A 93 33.79 4.43 19.08
CA GLN A 93 34.19 5.12 20.32
C GLN A 93 34.44 4.13 21.47
N ILE A 94 33.64 3.07 21.57
CA ILE A 94 33.85 2.00 22.55
C ILE A 94 35.17 1.28 22.30
N ALA A 95 35.52 0.98 21.05
CA ALA A 95 36.79 0.35 20.72
C ALA A 95 37.99 1.21 21.13
N LEU A 96 37.84 2.54 21.03
CA LEU A 96 38.81 3.54 21.51
C LEU A 96 38.77 3.76 23.03
N LYS A 97 37.91 3.04 23.76
CA LYS A 97 37.64 3.21 25.21
C LYS A 97 37.22 4.64 25.58
N ASN A 98 36.59 5.35 24.64
CA ASN A 98 36.04 6.67 24.86
C ASN A 98 34.56 6.56 25.24
N TYR A 99 34.25 6.80 26.52
CA TYR A 99 32.89 6.69 27.07
C TYR A 99 32.30 8.05 27.43
N SER A 100 32.52 9.06 26.58
CA SER A 100 32.04 10.43 26.80
C SER A 100 30.52 10.54 26.83
N ASP A 101 29.99 11.58 27.49
CA ASP A 101 28.54 11.82 27.64
C ASP A 101 27.78 11.96 26.32
N SER A 102 28.46 12.27 25.21
CA SER A 102 27.86 12.31 23.87
C SER A 102 27.25 10.97 23.46
N LEU A 103 27.79 9.84 23.94
CA LEU A 103 27.25 8.50 23.67
C LEU A 103 25.84 8.32 24.24
N ASN A 104 25.49 9.03 25.31
CA ASN A 104 24.16 8.94 25.92
C ASN A 104 23.07 9.44 24.97
N PHE A 105 23.35 10.53 24.24
CA PHE A 105 22.44 11.07 23.23
C PHE A 105 22.35 10.18 21.99
N TRP A 106 23.47 9.57 21.58
CA TRP A 106 23.45 8.61 20.47
C TRP A 106 22.63 7.38 20.82
N MET A 107 22.81 6.83 22.03
CA MET A 107 21.98 5.74 22.54
C MET A 107 20.50 6.10 22.57
N GLY A 108 20.13 7.35 22.86
CA GLY A 108 18.74 7.80 22.79
C GLY A 108 18.10 7.59 21.41
N LYS A 109 18.88 7.76 20.32
CA LYS A 109 18.44 7.52 18.94
C LYS A 109 18.56 6.06 18.51
N ILE A 110 19.55 5.35 19.05
CA ILE A 110 19.78 3.93 18.73
C ILE A 110 18.77 3.04 19.45
N ILE A 111 18.47 3.31 20.72
CA ILE A 111 17.60 2.51 21.59
C ILE A 111 16.17 3.10 21.55
N SER A 112 15.63 3.18 20.35
CA SER A 112 14.24 3.52 20.04
C SER A 112 13.76 2.64 18.90
N PHE A 113 12.52 2.75 18.46
CA PHE A 113 12.04 2.03 17.27
C PHE A 113 11.16 2.94 16.41
N GLU A 114 11.16 2.64 15.13
CA GLU A 114 10.35 3.28 14.11
C GLU A 114 8.94 2.68 14.09
N ARG A 115 7.93 3.48 13.70
CA ARG A 115 6.55 2.99 13.54
C ARG A 115 5.90 3.61 12.33
N PHE A 116 5.18 2.79 11.58
CA PHE A 116 4.45 3.22 10.39
C PHE A 116 3.04 2.63 10.37
N LYS A 117 2.10 3.38 9.80
CA LYS A 117 0.76 2.88 9.50
C LYS A 117 0.28 3.49 8.18
N SER A 118 0.08 2.63 7.19
CA SER A 118 -0.42 3.00 5.87
C SER A 118 -1.87 3.50 5.92
N GLN A 119 -2.16 4.47 5.07
CA GLN A 119 -3.52 4.92 4.77
C GLN A 119 -4.14 4.05 3.66
N SER A 120 -4.50 2.79 3.94
CA SER A 120 -5.00 1.85 2.92
C SER A 120 -6.49 1.97 2.55
N SER A 121 -7.24 2.90 3.17
CA SER A 121 -8.71 2.98 3.05
C SER A 121 -9.26 2.99 1.61
N ALA A 122 -8.62 3.71 0.68
CA ALA A 122 -9.06 3.75 -0.71
C ALA A 122 -8.81 2.42 -1.44
N PHE A 123 -7.71 1.73 -1.12
CA PHE A 123 -7.44 0.41 -1.67
C PHE A 123 -8.43 -0.63 -1.13
N GLU A 124 -8.82 -0.55 0.14
CA GLU A 124 -9.87 -1.42 0.70
C GLU A 124 -11.22 -1.21 -0.01
N VAL A 125 -11.57 0.04 -0.34
CA VAL A 125 -12.77 0.34 -1.15
C VAL A 125 -12.66 -0.26 -2.54
N LEU A 126 -11.49 -0.16 -3.19
CA LEU A 126 -11.25 -0.81 -4.48
C LEU A 126 -11.41 -2.32 -4.39
N LYS A 127 -10.78 -2.96 -3.40
CA LYS A 127 -10.82 -4.41 -3.16
C LYS A 127 -12.24 -4.89 -2.92
N ALA A 128 -13.03 -4.15 -2.13
CA ALA A 128 -14.43 -4.46 -1.86
C ALA A 128 -15.34 -4.31 -3.08
N LYS A 129 -15.03 -3.38 -4.00
CA LYS A 129 -15.79 -3.17 -5.24
C LYS A 129 -15.34 -4.05 -6.40
N GLY A 130 -14.18 -4.68 -6.30
CA GLY A 130 -13.55 -5.49 -7.34
C GLY A 130 -12.33 -4.76 -7.93
N ILE A 131 -11.17 -5.39 -7.86
CA ILE A 131 -9.91 -4.83 -8.40
C ILE A 131 -9.93 -4.73 -9.92
N GLU A 132 -10.77 -5.53 -10.58
CA GLU A 132 -11.04 -5.53 -12.02
C GLU A 132 -11.68 -4.23 -12.53
N ASN A 133 -12.14 -3.35 -11.63
CA ASN A 133 -12.58 -2.00 -11.98
C ASN A 133 -11.41 -1.09 -12.43
N ILE A 134 -10.16 -1.47 -12.16
CA ILE A 134 -8.99 -0.83 -12.76
C ILE A 134 -8.76 -1.47 -14.12
N THR A 135 -8.76 -0.70 -15.19
CA THR A 135 -8.63 -1.25 -16.56
C THR A 135 -7.22 -1.73 -16.86
N ASP A 136 -6.21 -1.13 -16.22
CA ASP A 136 -4.80 -1.49 -16.37
C ASP A 136 -4.41 -2.66 -15.46
N LYS A 137 -4.08 -3.80 -16.09
CA LYS A 137 -3.64 -5.02 -15.40
C LYS A 137 -2.29 -4.88 -14.71
N GLU A 138 -1.36 -4.09 -15.27
CA GLU A 138 -0.07 -3.82 -14.64
C GLU A 138 -0.29 -3.05 -13.34
N LEU A 139 -1.16 -2.04 -13.37
CA LEU A 139 -1.52 -1.27 -12.19
C LEU A 139 -2.25 -2.11 -11.12
N GLN A 140 -3.16 -3.02 -11.53
CA GLN A 140 -3.78 -3.98 -10.60
C GLN A 140 -2.72 -4.82 -9.87
N LEU A 141 -1.78 -5.42 -10.61
CA LEU A 141 -0.72 -6.25 -10.05
C LEU A 141 0.22 -5.44 -9.16
N ALA A 142 0.53 -4.21 -9.54
CA ALA A 142 1.35 -3.31 -8.75
C ALA A 142 0.69 -2.98 -7.41
N PHE A 143 -0.62 -2.70 -7.39
CA PHE A 143 -1.37 -2.50 -6.15
C PHE A 143 -1.36 -3.74 -5.26
N ILE A 144 -1.66 -4.92 -5.81
CA ILE A 144 -1.63 -6.19 -5.05
C ILE A 144 -0.25 -6.39 -4.43
N SER A 145 0.81 -6.26 -5.23
CA SER A 145 2.19 -6.41 -4.76
C SER A 145 2.50 -5.45 -3.61
N TYR A 146 2.12 -4.18 -3.73
CA TYR A 146 2.41 -3.21 -2.66
C TYR A 146 1.66 -3.54 -1.37
N TYR A 147 0.33 -3.69 -1.44
CA TYR A 147 -0.50 -3.80 -0.24
C TYR A 147 -0.43 -5.18 0.41
N ASP A 148 -0.27 -6.26 -0.35
CA ASP A 148 -0.23 -7.62 0.20
C ASP A 148 1.20 -8.10 0.50
N VAL A 149 2.24 -7.56 -0.16
CA VAL A 149 3.64 -8.01 0.01
C VAL A 149 4.51 -6.92 0.63
N ASN A 150 4.78 -5.82 -0.09
CA ASN A 150 5.77 -4.83 0.36
C ASN A 150 5.38 -4.18 1.69
N LEU A 151 4.10 -3.88 1.86
CA LEU A 151 3.58 -3.29 3.09
C LEU A 151 3.65 -4.27 4.27
N PHE A 152 3.35 -5.54 4.03
CA PHE A 152 3.47 -6.60 5.02
C PHE A 152 4.92 -6.78 5.49
N GLU A 153 5.86 -6.88 4.54
CA GLU A 153 7.30 -7.00 4.84
C GLU A 153 7.83 -5.78 5.62
N ALA A 154 7.41 -4.57 5.24
CA ALA A 154 7.77 -3.36 5.97
C ALA A 154 7.26 -3.40 7.42
N TYR A 155 6.00 -3.77 7.65
CA TYR A 155 5.47 -3.91 9.00
C TYR A 155 6.21 -4.97 9.82
N GLN A 156 6.45 -6.15 9.24
CA GLN A 156 7.15 -7.22 9.94
C GLN A 156 8.55 -6.76 10.40
N SER A 157 9.30 -6.09 9.52
CA SER A 157 10.64 -5.61 9.87
C SER A 157 10.64 -4.51 10.94
N LEU A 158 9.63 -3.62 10.96
CA LEU A 158 9.47 -2.61 12.01
C LEU A 158 9.10 -3.28 13.34
N ASP A 159 8.21 -4.26 13.30
CA ASP A 159 7.79 -5.05 14.45
C ASP A 159 8.97 -5.84 15.04
N ASP A 160 9.91 -6.33 14.23
CA ASP A 160 11.13 -7.00 14.72
C ASP A 160 12.01 -6.05 15.58
N VAL A 161 12.12 -4.78 15.19
CA VAL A 161 12.86 -3.75 15.93
C VAL A 161 12.11 -3.36 17.22
N GLU A 162 10.79 -3.21 17.16
CA GLU A 162 9.97 -2.97 18.35
C GLU A 162 9.98 -4.17 19.31
N PHE A 163 9.93 -5.39 18.78
CA PHE A 163 9.99 -6.62 19.57
C PHE A 163 11.32 -6.69 20.32
N SER A 164 12.45 -6.53 19.62
CA SER A 164 13.78 -6.54 20.24
C SER A 164 13.97 -5.40 21.26
N PHE A 165 13.36 -4.23 21.05
CA PHE A 165 13.32 -3.20 22.09
C PHE A 165 12.67 -3.70 23.37
N ASN A 166 11.49 -4.30 23.24
CA ASN A 166 10.68 -4.73 24.38
C ASN A 166 11.29 -5.93 25.11
N THR A 167 11.85 -6.89 24.38
CA THR A 167 12.39 -8.13 24.95
C THR A 167 13.82 -8.00 25.41
N ASP A 168 14.63 -7.21 24.71
CA ASP A 168 16.08 -7.22 24.91
C ASP A 168 16.57 -5.92 25.57
N TRP A 169 16.15 -4.75 25.06
CA TRP A 169 16.58 -3.46 25.59
C TRP A 169 15.88 -3.04 26.87
N LEU A 170 14.56 -3.19 26.95
CA LEU A 170 13.79 -2.71 28.10
C LEU A 170 14.23 -3.34 29.44
N PRO A 171 14.56 -4.64 29.52
CA PRO A 171 15.15 -5.22 30.74
C PRO A 171 16.51 -4.61 31.08
N VAL A 172 17.38 -4.41 30.09
CA VAL A 172 18.72 -3.83 30.28
C VAL A 172 18.63 -2.37 30.74
N ILE A 173 17.73 -1.59 30.14
CA ILE A 173 17.46 -0.20 30.57
C ILE A 173 17.07 -0.16 32.04
N LYS A 174 16.08 -0.97 32.45
CA LYS A 174 15.59 -0.99 33.84
C LYS A 174 16.65 -1.43 34.85
N ALA A 175 17.62 -2.25 34.45
CA ALA A 175 18.64 -2.79 35.33
C ALA A 175 19.92 -1.94 35.38
N GLU A 176 20.32 -1.34 34.26
CA GLU A 176 21.66 -0.76 34.09
C GLU A 176 21.67 0.75 33.82
N PHE A 177 20.51 1.39 33.66
CA PHE A 177 20.41 2.82 33.37
C PHE A 177 19.90 3.61 34.56
N SER A 178 20.54 4.75 34.80
CA SER A 178 20.14 5.73 35.82
C SER A 178 19.02 6.66 35.34
N ASP A 179 18.96 6.91 34.04
CA ASP A 179 17.90 7.70 33.42
C ASP A 179 17.69 7.29 31.95
N PHE A 180 16.48 7.50 31.45
CA PHE A 180 16.08 7.19 30.10
C PHE A 180 15.02 8.20 29.63
N LYS A 181 15.28 8.82 28.49
CA LYS A 181 14.31 9.68 27.81
C LYS A 181 14.17 9.26 26.36
N TRP A 182 12.97 8.79 26.02
CA TRP A 182 12.62 8.27 24.70
C TRP A 182 13.09 9.20 23.56
N MET A 183 13.89 8.64 22.64
CA MET A 183 14.45 9.34 21.47
C MET A 183 15.35 10.56 21.79
N ASP A 184 15.74 10.76 23.04
CA ASP A 184 16.57 11.90 23.45
C ASP A 184 17.92 11.42 24.00
N TYR A 185 17.92 10.67 25.09
CA TYR A 185 19.14 10.09 25.67
C TYR A 185 18.86 8.83 26.50
N CYS A 186 19.91 8.04 26.71
CA CYS A 186 19.94 6.95 27.68
C CYS A 186 21.21 7.10 28.54
N GLN A 187 21.11 7.09 29.86
CA GLN A 187 22.26 7.27 30.75
C GLN A 187 22.54 6.01 31.59
N PRO A 188 23.54 5.20 31.23
CA PRO A 188 23.98 4.07 32.05
C PRO A 188 24.37 4.54 33.47
N VAL A 189 24.14 3.69 34.47
CA VAL A 189 24.63 3.94 35.85
C VAL A 189 26.15 4.08 35.87
N ASN A 190 26.85 3.29 35.04
CA ASN A 190 28.29 3.44 34.80
C ASN A 190 28.63 3.05 33.36
N SER A 191 28.94 4.06 32.54
CA SER A 191 29.19 3.91 31.10
C SER A 191 30.31 2.93 30.78
N LYS A 192 31.43 2.99 31.52
CA LYS A 192 32.56 2.07 31.29
C LYS A 192 32.15 0.62 31.50
N THR A 193 31.54 0.30 32.64
CA THR A 193 31.11 -1.08 32.92
C THR A 193 30.01 -1.56 31.99
N PHE A 194 29.16 -0.65 31.51
CA PHE A 194 28.11 -0.97 30.56
C PHE A 194 28.69 -1.32 29.18
N PHE A 195 29.61 -0.51 28.65
CA PHE A 195 30.18 -0.72 27.32
C PHE A 195 31.27 -1.80 27.26
N GLU A 196 31.93 -2.13 28.37
CA GLU A 196 32.92 -3.22 28.41
C GLU A 196 32.28 -4.62 28.50
N LYS A 197 30.95 -4.72 28.68
CA LYS A 197 30.22 -6.00 28.66
C LYS A 197 30.02 -6.49 27.22
N PRO A 198 30.55 -7.67 26.85
CA PRO A 198 30.36 -8.21 25.50
C PRO A 198 28.88 -8.40 25.10
N SER A 199 28.01 -8.74 26.06
CA SER A 199 26.57 -8.88 25.82
C SER A 199 25.91 -7.59 25.32
N ASN A 200 26.34 -6.42 25.83
CA ASN A 200 25.77 -5.14 25.46
C ASN A 200 26.24 -4.73 24.05
N ILE A 201 27.49 -5.06 23.69
CA ILE A 201 28.00 -4.86 22.33
C ILE A 201 27.25 -5.73 21.32
N VAL A 202 26.98 -6.99 21.67
CA VAL A 202 26.17 -7.89 20.83
C VAL A 202 24.75 -7.35 20.69
N LEU A 203 24.16 -6.82 21.76
CA LEU A 203 22.83 -6.23 21.72
C LEU A 203 22.73 -5.06 20.74
N PHE A 204 23.70 -4.15 20.73
CA PHE A 204 23.77 -3.07 19.73
C PHE A 204 23.83 -3.62 18.29
N ARG A 205 24.62 -4.66 18.05
CA ARG A 205 24.75 -5.28 16.72
C ARG A 205 23.46 -5.96 16.26
N ILE A 206 22.82 -6.76 17.10
CA ILE A 206 21.53 -7.37 16.78
C ILE A 206 20.49 -6.29 16.45
N TYR A 207 20.49 -5.21 17.23
CA TYR A 207 19.55 -4.11 17.02
C TYR A 207 19.81 -3.30 15.74
N GLN A 208 21.08 -3.22 15.33
CA GLN A 208 21.50 -2.66 14.05
C GLN A 208 21.07 -3.56 12.89
N ASP A 209 21.34 -4.87 12.96
CA ASP A 209 20.98 -5.85 11.93
C ASP A 209 19.46 -5.87 11.66
N ASN A 210 18.64 -5.80 12.72
CA ASN A 210 17.18 -5.70 12.57
C ASN A 210 16.76 -4.43 11.80
N ARG A 211 17.43 -3.31 12.05
CA ARG A 211 17.20 -2.07 11.29
C ARG A 211 17.70 -2.14 9.85
N GLU A 212 18.77 -2.86 9.56
CA GLU A 212 19.17 -3.10 8.17
C GLU A 212 18.10 -3.92 7.41
N GLY A 213 17.41 -4.82 8.10
CA GLY A 213 16.17 -5.44 7.62
C GLY A 213 15.11 -4.39 7.26
N THR A 214 14.80 -3.50 8.21
CA THR A 214 13.84 -2.39 8.02
C THR A 214 14.20 -1.48 6.85
N VAL A 215 15.48 -1.09 6.72
CA VAL A 215 15.94 -0.23 5.61
C VAL A 215 15.63 -0.87 4.27
N ARG A 216 15.92 -2.17 4.10
CA ARG A 216 15.68 -2.89 2.84
C ARG A 216 14.20 -2.98 2.48
N THR A 217 13.34 -3.35 3.44
CA THR A 217 11.89 -3.52 3.21
C THR A 217 11.20 -2.18 2.98
N VAL A 218 11.57 -1.14 3.72
CA VAL A 218 11.02 0.22 3.56
C VAL A 218 11.46 0.84 2.23
N GLU A 219 12.72 0.67 1.82
CA GLU A 219 13.18 1.10 0.48
C GLU A 219 12.41 0.38 -0.64
N SER A 220 12.22 -0.93 -0.50
CA SER A 220 11.41 -1.73 -1.44
C SER A 220 9.98 -1.21 -1.53
N ALA A 221 9.34 -0.91 -0.39
CA ALA A 221 8.00 -0.33 -0.34
C ALA A 221 7.96 1.06 -1.02
N LEU A 222 8.93 1.94 -0.74
CA LEU A 222 9.01 3.27 -1.36
C LEU A 222 9.21 3.20 -2.89
N LEU A 223 10.04 2.28 -3.37
CA LEU A 223 10.22 2.04 -4.79
C LEU A 223 8.90 1.59 -5.44
N LYS A 224 8.18 0.67 -4.79
CA LYS A 224 6.88 0.20 -5.30
C LYS A 224 5.81 1.29 -5.31
N ILE A 225 5.79 2.16 -4.30
CA ILE A 225 4.95 3.36 -4.30
C ILE A 225 5.29 4.23 -5.52
N SER A 226 6.57 4.50 -5.77
CA SER A 226 6.99 5.33 -6.91
C SER A 226 6.55 4.73 -8.27
N GLU A 227 6.68 3.41 -8.43
CA GLU A 227 6.21 2.67 -9.60
C GLU A 227 4.70 2.87 -9.81
N ILE A 228 3.89 2.59 -8.79
CA ILE A 228 2.42 2.73 -8.84
C ILE A 228 2.01 4.15 -9.17
N ARG A 229 2.64 5.14 -8.55
CA ARG A 229 2.32 6.56 -8.80
C ARG A 229 2.70 6.99 -10.21
N SER A 230 3.77 6.44 -10.78
CA SER A 230 4.15 6.66 -12.17
C SER A 230 3.10 6.09 -13.12
N LEU A 231 2.68 4.84 -12.90
CA LEU A 231 1.61 4.19 -13.66
C LEU A 231 0.28 4.94 -13.53
N THR A 232 -0.07 5.40 -12.33
CA THR A 232 -1.34 6.12 -12.10
C THR A 232 -1.42 7.44 -12.89
N LYS A 233 -0.29 8.14 -13.06
CA LYS A 233 -0.24 9.41 -13.82
C LYS A 233 -0.54 9.24 -15.32
N THR A 234 -0.32 8.06 -15.91
CA THR A 234 -0.67 7.82 -17.32
C THR A 234 -2.18 7.68 -17.51
N HIS A 235 -2.91 7.22 -16.48
CA HIS A 235 -4.37 7.05 -16.48
C HIS A 235 -5.17 8.29 -16.09
N LEU A 236 -4.55 9.20 -15.34
CA LEU A 236 -5.18 10.46 -14.92
C LEU A 236 -5.06 11.58 -15.97
N ARG A 237 -4.23 11.41 -17.01
CA ARG A 237 -4.15 12.31 -18.18
C ARG A 237 -5.28 12.04 -19.17
#